data_AF-A0A559THV1-F1
#
_entry.id   AF-A0A559THV1-F1
#
_cell.length_a   1.000
_cell.length_b   1.000
_cell.length_c   1.000
_cell.angle_alpha   90.00
_cell.angle_beta   90.00
_cell.angle_gamma   90.00
#
_symmetry.space_group_name_H-M   'P 1'
#
loop_
_entity.id
_entity.type
_entity.pdbx_description
1 polymer ?
#
loop_
_entity_poly.entity_id
_entity_poly.type
_entity_poly.pdbx_seq_one_letter_code
_entity_poly.pdbx_strand_id
1 'polypeptide(L)'
;MSTEKTIRKPTTIAELKEMIVATGLSLPEQQERVARTALAHPEIVAFGTAQSLADRCVVSPSTVVRVATALGFDNFREFRQVFRQHIRESSIRAADTLC
;
A
#
# COMPACT_ATOMS: atom_id res chain seq x y z
N MET A 1 29.65 -2.93 1.44
CA MET A 1 28.81 -3.30 2.61
C MET A 1 27.52 -2.50 2.52
N SER A 2 26.40 -3.15 2.90
CA SER A 2 25.08 -2.54 3.14
C SER A 2 24.26 -2.30 1.86
N THR A 3 23.10 -2.92 1.61
CA THR A 3 22.12 -3.59 2.47
C THR A 3 21.35 -4.64 1.68
N GLU A 4 21.46 -5.91 2.05
CA GLU A 4 20.45 -6.92 1.72
C GLU A 4 19.22 -6.60 2.57
N LYS A 5 18.39 -5.68 2.09
CA LYS A 5 17.13 -5.36 2.73
C LYS A 5 16.23 -6.57 2.50
N THR A 6 16.13 -7.45 3.49
CA THR A 6 15.12 -8.50 3.53
C THR A 6 13.77 -7.77 3.55
N ILE A 7 13.15 -7.58 2.38
CA ILE A 7 11.87 -6.90 2.25
C ILE A 7 10.83 -7.82 2.90
N ARG A 8 10.59 -7.62 4.20
CA ARG A 8 9.55 -8.36 4.91
C ARG A 8 8.21 -7.85 4.40
N LYS A 9 7.40 -8.73 3.83
CA LYS A 9 6.05 -8.41 3.36
C LYS A 9 5.25 -7.74 4.50
N PRO A 10 4.84 -6.46 4.34
CA PRO A 10 4.07 -5.80 5.38
C PRO A 10 2.67 -6.42 5.43
N THR A 11 2.24 -6.77 6.63
CA THR A 11 0.93 -7.37 6.89
C THR A 11 -0.10 -6.32 7.31
N THR A 12 0.37 -5.17 7.80
CA THR A 12 -0.48 -4.05 8.23
C THR A 12 -0.14 -2.74 7.52
N ILE A 13 -1.08 -1.80 7.50
CA ILE A 13 -0.85 -0.45 6.96
C ILE A 13 0.19 0.31 7.80
N ALA A 14 0.30 0.04 9.10
CA ALA A 14 1.33 0.64 9.95
C ALA A 14 2.73 0.20 9.51
N GLU A 15 2.95 -1.10 9.33
CA GLU A 15 4.21 -1.64 8.80
C GLU A 15 4.51 -1.12 7.39
N LEU A 16 3.49 -1.00 6.54
CA LEU A 16 3.65 -0.44 5.20
C LEU A 16 4.09 1.03 5.25
N LYS A 17 3.52 1.84 6.15
CA LYS A 17 3.92 3.24 6.37
C LYS A 17 5.36 3.33 6.86
N GLU A 18 5.72 2.54 7.87
CA GLU A 18 7.08 2.48 8.40
C GLU A 18 8.08 2.08 7.31
N MET A 19 7.72 1.11 6.47
CA MET A 19 8.55 0.70 5.34
C MET A 19 8.73 1.82 4.33
N ILE A 20 7.68 2.55 3.94
CA ILE A 20 7.77 3.65 2.98
C ILE A 20 8.63 4.78 3.55
N VAL A 21 8.49 5.11 4.84
CA VAL A 21 9.31 6.12 5.53
C VAL A 21 10.77 5.66 5.65
N ALA A 22 11.01 4.40 6.04
CA ALA A 22 12.34 3.81 6.19
C ALA A 22 13.06 3.55 4.86
N THR A 23 12.30 3.42 3.76
CA THR A 23 12.85 3.36 2.39
C THR A 23 13.11 4.76 1.83
N GLY A 24 12.97 5.79 2.67
CA GLY A 24 13.13 7.20 2.36
C GLY A 24 13.93 7.47 1.10
N LEU A 25 13.24 7.99 0.08
CA LEU A 25 13.80 8.65 -1.10
C LEU A 25 14.38 7.78 -2.24
N SER A 26 14.30 6.44 -2.20
CA SER A 26 14.81 5.62 -3.33
C SER A 26 13.73 4.97 -4.22
N LEU A 27 12.46 5.36 -4.08
CA LEU A 27 11.41 4.96 -5.02
C LEU A 27 11.33 6.02 -6.13
N PRO A 28 11.26 5.63 -7.42
CA PRO A 28 10.96 6.58 -8.50
C PRO A 28 9.69 7.36 -8.19
N GLU A 29 9.61 8.63 -8.60
CA GLU A 29 8.51 9.56 -8.29
C GLU A 29 7.11 8.93 -8.49
N GLN A 30 6.95 8.14 -9.55
CA GLN A 30 5.70 7.44 -9.86
C GLN A 30 5.34 6.35 -8.83
N GLN A 31 6.33 5.59 -8.34
CA GLN A 31 6.12 4.54 -7.34
C GLN A 31 5.79 5.13 -5.97
N GLU A 32 6.48 6.21 -5.60
CA GLU A 32 6.19 6.96 -4.39
C GLU A 32 4.77 7.55 -4.42
N ARG A 33 4.36 8.11 -5.56
CA ARG A 33 3.00 8.64 -5.76
C ARG A 33 1.94 7.56 -5.55
N VAL A 34 2.14 6.36 -6.10
CA VAL A 34 1.22 5.22 -5.89
C VAL A 34 1.13 4.86 -4.42
N ALA A 35 2.27 4.73 -3.74
CA ALA A 35 2.32 4.36 -2.32
C ALA A 35 1.64 5.41 -1.43
N ARG A 36 1.92 6.70 -1.65
CA ARG A 36 1.27 7.82 -0.95
C ARG A 36 -0.23 7.86 -1.18
N THR A 37 -0.66 7.69 -2.43
CA THR A 37 -2.09 7.71 -2.80
C THR A 37 -2.84 6.55 -2.16
N ALA A 38 -2.24 5.35 -2.16
CA ALA A 38 -2.79 4.18 -1.49
C ALA A 38 -2.96 4.40 0.02
N LEU A 39 -1.97 5.01 0.68
CA LEU A 39 -2.04 5.32 2.11
C LEU A 39 -3.02 6.44 2.46
N ALA A 40 -3.16 7.45 1.59
CA ALA A 40 -4.09 8.56 1.78
C ALA A 40 -5.54 8.16 1.50
N HIS A 41 -5.75 7.23 0.57
CA HIS A 41 -7.06 6.77 0.11
C HIS A 41 -7.13 5.24 0.11
N PRO A 42 -7.09 4.59 1.29
CA PRO A 42 -7.09 3.13 1.40
C PRO A 42 -8.32 2.48 0.78
N GLU A 43 -9.45 3.17 0.72
CA GLU A 43 -10.72 2.72 0.12
C GLU A 43 -10.60 2.39 -1.35
N ILE A 44 -9.80 3.16 -2.10
CA ILE A 44 -9.61 2.95 -3.54
C ILE A 44 -8.87 1.65 -3.80
N VAL A 45 -7.90 1.33 -2.95
CA VAL A 45 -7.17 0.06 -3.06
C VAL A 45 -8.04 -1.09 -2.58
N ALA A 46 -8.70 -0.91 -1.43
CA ALA A 46 -9.48 -1.95 -0.76
C ALA A 46 -10.69 -2.42 -1.59
N PHE A 47 -11.42 -1.48 -2.21
CA PHE A 47 -12.64 -1.75 -2.93
C PHE A 47 -12.50 -1.66 -4.45
N GLY A 48 -11.43 -1.00 -4.94
CA GLY A 48 -11.16 -0.86 -6.36
C GLY A 48 -10.26 -1.95 -6.95
N THR A 49 -9.72 -1.63 -8.11
CA THR A 49 -8.81 -2.48 -8.89
C THR A 49 -7.43 -1.83 -9.04
N ALA A 50 -6.46 -2.59 -9.54
CA ALA A 50 -5.15 -2.03 -9.89
C ALA A 50 -5.27 -0.90 -10.91
N GLN A 51 -6.23 -1.00 -11.84
CA GLN A 51 -6.52 0.03 -12.83
C GLN A 51 -7.07 1.30 -12.17
N SER A 52 -8.03 1.17 -11.25
CA SER A 52 -8.60 2.33 -10.54
C SER A 52 -7.54 3.11 -9.75
N LEU A 53 -6.59 2.41 -9.14
CA LEU A 53 -5.46 3.05 -8.46
C LEU A 53 -4.48 3.68 -9.46
N ALA A 54 -4.23 3.00 -10.58
CA ALA A 54 -3.35 3.49 -11.64
C ALA A 54 -3.87 4.79 -12.27
N ASP A 55 -5.17 4.85 -12.56
CA ASP A 55 -5.85 6.02 -13.11
C ASP A 55 -5.73 7.22 -12.15
N ARG A 56 -5.93 7.00 -10.84
CA ARG A 56 -5.77 8.04 -9.80
C ARG A 56 -4.34 8.58 -9.72
N CYS A 57 -3.35 7.72 -9.99
CA CYS A 57 -1.93 8.07 -9.89
C CYS A 57 -1.33 8.54 -11.23
N VAL A 58 -2.11 8.48 -12.32
CA VAL A 58 -1.66 8.74 -13.70
C VAL A 58 -0.47 7.85 -14.08
N VAL A 59 -0.60 6.54 -13.79
CA VAL A 59 0.40 5.51 -14.13
C VAL A 59 -0.27 4.32 -14.82
N SER A 60 0.53 3.35 -15.30
CA SER A 60 -0.01 2.11 -15.83
C SER A 60 -0.43 1.12 -14.72
N PRO A 61 -1.42 0.24 -14.95
CA PRO A 61 -1.75 -0.83 -14.00
C PRO A 61 -0.55 -1.75 -13.70
N SER A 62 0.32 -1.99 -14.69
CA SER A 62 1.57 -2.72 -14.50
C SER A 62 2.53 -2.03 -13.53
N THR A 63 2.55 -0.69 -13.50
CA THR A 63 3.31 0.08 -12.51
C THR A 63 2.80 -0.19 -11.10
N VAL A 64 1.48 -0.25 -10.90
CA VAL A 64 0.88 -0.57 -9.59
C VAL A 64 1.27 -1.97 -9.12
N VAL A 65 1.22 -2.96 -10.02
CA VAL A 65 1.66 -4.33 -9.69
C VAL A 65 3.15 -4.35 -9.34
N ARG A 66 3.99 -3.63 -10.09
CA ARG A 66 5.43 -3.51 -9.79
C ARG A 66 5.70 -2.86 -8.44
N VAL A 67 4.91 -1.88 -8.04
CA VAL A 67 4.99 -1.26 -6.70
C VAL A 67 4.63 -2.30 -5.63
N ALA A 68 3.56 -3.07 -5.82
CA ALA A 68 3.20 -4.14 -4.89
C ALA A 68 4.35 -5.16 -4.75
N THR A 69 4.95 -5.59 -5.85
CA THR A 69 6.11 -6.51 -5.81
C THR A 69 7.35 -5.88 -5.19
N ALA A 70 7.61 -4.60 -5.43
CA ALA A 70 8.72 -3.87 -4.81
C ALA A 70 8.56 -3.71 -3.29
N LEU A 71 7.32 -3.73 -2.81
CA LEU A 71 6.96 -3.71 -1.38
C LEU A 71 6.94 -5.12 -0.75
N GLY A 72 7.26 -6.17 -1.52
CA GLY A 72 7.33 -7.56 -1.04
C GLY A 72 6.00 -8.33 -1.10
N PHE A 73 5.02 -7.86 -1.87
CA PHE A 73 3.79 -8.61 -2.15
C PHE A 73 3.91 -9.43 -3.44
N ASP A 74 3.31 -10.62 -3.48
CA ASP A 74 3.40 -11.46 -4.68
C ASP A 74 2.54 -10.91 -5.84
N ASN A 75 1.47 -10.19 -5.51
CA ASN A 75 0.52 -9.65 -6.47
C ASN A 75 -0.35 -8.52 -5.86
N PHE A 76 -1.14 -7.85 -6.71
CA PHE A 76 -2.04 -6.79 -6.27
C PHE A 76 -3.15 -7.25 -5.32
N ARG A 77 -3.59 -8.51 -5.39
CA ARG A 77 -4.65 -9.02 -4.50
C ARG A 77 -4.16 -9.07 -3.05
N GLU A 78 -2.92 -9.48 -2.82
CA GLU A 78 -2.32 -9.47 -1.48
C GLU A 78 -2.12 -8.05 -0.96
N PHE A 79 -1.62 -7.16 -1.80
CA PHE A 79 -1.50 -5.74 -1.49
C PHE A 79 -2.87 -5.18 -1.04
N ARG A 80 -3.93 -5.40 -1.84
CA ARG A 80 -5.30 -5.00 -1.52
C ARG A 80 -5.83 -5.59 -0.21
N GLN A 81 -5.43 -6.81 0.14
CA GLN A 81 -5.91 -7.45 1.36
C GLN A 81 -5.50 -6.67 2.62
N VAL A 82 -4.28 -6.12 2.66
CA VAL A 82 -3.79 -5.29 3.77
C VAL A 82 -4.68 -4.05 3.95
N PHE A 83 -5.07 -3.39 2.86
CA PHE A 83 -5.98 -2.24 2.92
C PHE A 83 -7.40 -2.64 3.37
N ARG A 84 -7.92 -3.77 2.90
CA ARG A 84 -9.24 -4.27 3.34
C ARG A 84 -9.26 -4.59 4.83
N GLN A 85 -8.19 -5.19 5.36
CA GLN A 85 -8.06 -5.45 6.79
C GLN A 85 -8.00 -4.14 7.57
N HIS A 86 -7.20 -3.18 7.13
CA HIS A 86 -7.11 -1.87 7.77
C HIS A 86 -8.46 -1.14 7.85
N ILE A 87 -9.25 -1.15 6.76
CA ILE A 87 -10.58 -0.52 6.77
C ILE A 87 -11.52 -1.24 7.75
N ARG A 88 -11.51 -2.58 7.75
CA ARG A 88 -12.32 -3.38 8.69
C ARG A 88 -11.97 -3.07 10.14
N GLU A 89 -10.68 -3.05 10.47
CA GLU A 89 -10.24 -2.75 11.83
C GLU A 89 -10.54 -1.30 12.22
N SER A 90 -10.41 -0.37 11.27
CA SER A 90 -10.75 1.05 11.49
C SER A 90 -12.25 1.24 11.71
N SER A 91 -13.10 0.49 11.00
CA SER A 91 -14.55 0.53 11.21
C SER A 91 -14.99 -0.08 12.55
N ILE A 92 -14.29 -1.13 13.02
CA ILE A 92 -14.56 -1.72 14.34
C ILE A 92 -14.17 -0.72 15.44
N ARG A 93 -13.00 -0.10 15.34
CA ARG A 93 -12.55 0.92 16.31
C ARG A 93 -13.44 2.17 16.33
N ALA A 94 -13.94 2.59 15.17
CA ALA A 94 -14.90 3.69 15.08
C ALA A 94 -16.23 3.35 15.76
N ALA A 95 -16.67 2.09 15.70
CA ALA A 95 -17.89 1.63 16.39
C ALA A 95 -17.70 1.53 17.91
N ASP A 96 -16.51 1.16 18.39
CA ASP A 96 -16.21 1.05 19.84
C ASP A 96 -16.16 2.41 20.56
N THR A 97 -16.01 3.53 19.84
CA THR A 97 -15.98 4.88 20.46
C THR A 97 -17.40 5.44 20.73
N LEU A 98 -18.44 4.73 20.31
CA LEU A 98 -19.84 5.13 20.43
C LEU A 98 -20.61 4.42 21.57
N CYS A 99 -19.91 3.73 22.47
CA CYS A 99 -20.49 3.09 23.66
C CYS A 99 -19.97 3.74 24.95
#